data_AF-A0AAU7FGL5-F1
#
_entry.id   AF-A0AAU7FGL5-F1
#
_cell.length_a   1.000
_cell.length_b   1.000
_cell.length_c   1.000
_cell.angle_alpha   90.00
_cell.angle_beta   90.00
_cell.angle_gamma   90.00
#
_symmetry.space_group_name_H-M   'P 1'
#
loop_
_entity.id
_entity.type
_entity.pdbx_description
1 polymer ?
#
loop_
_entity_poly.entity_id
_entity_poly.type
_entity_poly.pdbx_seq_one_letter_code
_entity_poly.pdbx_strand_id
1 'polypeptide(L)'
;MKPIGRSFDQLKGRVDFRVRYNQIKESVLADEDVKAFLKEHQEDIQEDMINRSLNRLFEYVQQSKGCSYCLEEENVNVILDGYHPKLVIKGQSIDIEYSPCPVKLRLDRQKKQQELMKSMYIPQNVLQATFADLNVVGRQEVIQKVGQFLQSYDETGKGKGLYLHGKFGVGKTFILAAIAQQLAVKEYPSLLVYVPEFVRELKNSLADHTLEEKLNMVKSTPILMLDDIGAESMTSWVRDELLGTILQYRMAEQLPTFFSSNFSPNELKHHFTYSQRGEKEEVKAARLMERILYLAEPVLLEGENRRHL
;
A
#
# COMPACT_ATOMS: atom_id res chain seq x y z
N MET A 1 16.73 -55.32 -23.06
CA MET A 1 15.69 -54.35 -22.64
C MET A 1 14.81 -54.05 -23.84
N LYS A 2 13.52 -54.44 -23.83
CA LYS A 2 12.57 -54.09 -24.91
C LYS A 2 12.20 -52.60 -24.77
N PRO A 3 12.10 -51.84 -25.88
CA PRO A 3 11.83 -50.40 -25.83
C PRO A 3 10.41 -50.15 -25.30
N ILE A 4 10.30 -49.24 -24.34
CA ILE A 4 9.09 -48.86 -23.60
C ILE A 4 7.92 -48.45 -24.53
N GLY A 5 8.20 -48.03 -25.77
CA GLY A 5 7.18 -47.67 -26.76
C GLY A 5 6.32 -48.83 -27.28
N ARG A 6 6.84 -50.08 -27.35
CA ARG A 6 6.05 -51.23 -27.85
C ARG A 6 5.03 -51.77 -26.84
N SER A 7 5.23 -51.50 -25.56
CA SER A 7 4.28 -51.91 -24.50
C SER A 7 3.03 -51.03 -24.47
N PHE A 8 3.13 -49.77 -24.93
CA PHE A 8 2.02 -48.81 -24.94
C PHE A 8 0.99 -49.11 -26.04
N ASP A 9 1.44 -49.55 -27.23
CA ASP A 9 0.53 -49.91 -28.33
C ASP A 9 -0.24 -51.23 -28.07
N GLN A 10 0.30 -52.14 -27.25
CA GLN A 10 -0.39 -53.35 -26.83
C GLN A 10 -1.52 -53.08 -25.80
N LEU A 11 -1.45 -51.96 -25.07
CA LEU A 11 -2.46 -51.55 -24.08
C LEU A 11 -3.70 -50.91 -24.74
N LYS A 12 -3.54 -50.22 -25.88
CA LYS A 12 -4.64 -49.60 -26.67
C LYS A 12 -5.65 -50.60 -27.25
N GLY A 13 -5.28 -51.89 -27.31
CA GLY A 13 -6.11 -52.97 -27.85
C GLY A 13 -7.05 -53.62 -26.84
N ARG A 14 -6.93 -53.34 -25.53
CA ARG A 14 -7.85 -53.88 -24.52
C ARG A 14 -9.17 -53.09 -24.53
N VAL A 15 -10.30 -53.80 -24.58
CA VAL A 15 -11.65 -53.23 -24.59
C VAL A 15 -11.85 -52.23 -23.44
N ASP A 16 -11.37 -52.57 -22.24
CA ASP A 16 -11.40 -51.70 -21.06
C ASP A 16 -10.73 -50.33 -21.27
N PHE A 17 -9.63 -50.27 -22.01
CA PHE A 17 -8.90 -49.03 -22.23
C PHE A 17 -9.67 -48.08 -23.15
N ARG A 18 -10.27 -48.62 -24.23
CA ARG A 18 -11.10 -47.82 -25.15
C ARG A 18 -12.37 -47.31 -24.49
N VAL A 19 -13.01 -48.15 -23.67
CA VAL A 19 -14.20 -47.77 -22.90
C VAL A 19 -13.87 -46.62 -21.95
N ARG A 20 -12.77 -46.75 -21.18
CA ARG A 20 -12.34 -45.70 -20.24
C ARG A 20 -11.91 -44.41 -20.93
N TYR A 21 -11.25 -44.51 -22.08
CA TYR A 21 -10.87 -43.34 -22.90
C TYR A 21 -12.10 -42.58 -23.41
N ASN A 22 -13.11 -43.29 -23.93
CA ASN A 22 -14.33 -42.67 -24.41
C ASN A 22 -15.13 -42.03 -23.28
N GLN A 23 -15.21 -42.67 -22.10
CA GLN A 23 -15.86 -42.11 -20.92
C GLN A 23 -15.21 -40.79 -20.47
N ILE A 24 -13.87 -40.72 -20.45
CA ILE A 24 -13.15 -39.49 -20.12
C ILE A 24 -13.41 -38.40 -21.18
N LYS A 25 -13.39 -38.76 -22.46
CA LYS A 25 -13.69 -37.82 -23.56
C LYS A 25 -15.10 -37.26 -23.43
N GLU A 26 -16.09 -38.09 -23.18
CA GLU A 26 -17.47 -37.66 -22.96
C GLU A 26 -17.60 -36.76 -21.73
N SER A 27 -16.95 -37.10 -20.60
CA SER A 27 -17.03 -36.26 -19.39
C SER A 27 -16.38 -34.89 -19.60
N VAL A 28 -15.28 -34.83 -20.34
CA VAL A 28 -14.58 -33.57 -20.66
C VAL A 28 -15.42 -32.70 -21.60
N LEU A 29 -15.99 -33.29 -22.64
CA LEU A 29 -16.84 -32.57 -23.59
C LEU A 29 -18.21 -32.18 -22.99
N ALA A 30 -18.59 -32.78 -21.86
CA ALA A 30 -19.79 -32.42 -21.12
C ALA A 30 -19.61 -31.17 -20.23
N ASP A 31 -18.37 -30.78 -19.92
CA ASP A 31 -18.05 -29.59 -19.12
C ASP A 31 -18.42 -28.28 -19.86
N GLU A 32 -19.10 -27.37 -19.17
CA GLU A 32 -19.61 -26.14 -19.79
C GLU A 32 -18.50 -25.18 -20.23
N ASP A 33 -17.40 -25.07 -19.47
CA ASP A 33 -16.26 -24.20 -19.83
C ASP A 33 -15.54 -24.75 -21.07
N VAL A 34 -15.35 -26.08 -21.13
CA VAL A 34 -14.77 -26.74 -22.32
C VAL A 34 -15.67 -26.55 -23.54
N LYS A 35 -16.99 -26.73 -23.41
CA LYS A 35 -17.93 -26.49 -24.53
C LYS A 35 -17.87 -25.04 -25.00
N ALA A 36 -17.86 -24.09 -24.08
CA ALA A 36 -17.78 -22.66 -24.40
C ALA A 36 -16.49 -22.35 -25.18
N PHE A 37 -15.34 -22.84 -24.71
CA PHE A 37 -14.05 -22.66 -25.38
C PHE A 37 -14.01 -23.30 -26.77
N LEU A 38 -14.51 -24.54 -26.92
CA LEU A 38 -14.58 -25.21 -28.21
C LEU A 38 -15.51 -24.48 -29.18
N LYS A 39 -16.59 -23.87 -28.69
CA LYS A 39 -17.53 -23.07 -29.49
C LYS A 39 -16.92 -21.74 -29.93
N GLU A 40 -16.12 -21.11 -29.08
CA GLU A 40 -15.41 -19.87 -29.39
C GLU A 40 -14.35 -20.08 -30.48
N HIS A 41 -13.66 -21.22 -30.46
CA HIS A 41 -12.55 -21.53 -31.38
C HIS A 41 -12.88 -22.63 -32.42
N GLN A 42 -14.12 -22.68 -32.91
CA GLN A 42 -14.56 -23.73 -33.85
C GLN A 42 -13.79 -23.75 -35.17
N GLU A 43 -13.27 -22.61 -35.62
CA GLU A 43 -12.52 -22.51 -36.88
C GLU A 43 -11.08 -23.06 -36.75
N ASP A 44 -10.51 -23.04 -35.54
CA ASP A 44 -9.12 -23.42 -35.27
C ASP A 44 -8.99 -24.84 -34.70
N ILE A 45 -10.03 -25.35 -34.02
CA ILE A 45 -9.97 -26.62 -33.30
C ILE A 45 -10.55 -27.75 -34.15
N GLN A 46 -9.69 -28.72 -34.49
CA GLN A 46 -10.07 -29.97 -35.13
C GLN A 46 -10.21 -31.11 -34.11
N GLU A 47 -10.92 -32.18 -34.46
CA GLU A 47 -11.13 -33.32 -33.56
C GLU A 47 -9.81 -33.99 -33.13
N ASP A 48 -8.81 -34.03 -34.02
CA ASP A 48 -7.48 -34.54 -33.72
C ASP A 48 -6.76 -33.70 -32.64
N MET A 49 -6.99 -32.39 -32.61
CA MET A 49 -6.44 -31.50 -31.59
C MET A 49 -7.04 -31.82 -30.22
N ILE A 50 -8.36 -32.04 -30.15
CA ILE A 50 -9.06 -32.45 -28.92
C ILE A 50 -8.50 -33.79 -28.42
N ASN A 51 -8.33 -34.77 -29.31
CA ASN A 51 -7.82 -36.09 -28.94
C ASN A 51 -6.38 -36.04 -28.40
N ARG A 52 -5.53 -35.16 -28.97
CA ARG A 52 -4.16 -34.92 -28.49
C ARG A 52 -4.12 -34.20 -27.14
N SER A 53 -5.06 -33.29 -26.91
CA SER A 53 -5.14 -32.47 -25.70
C SER A 53 -6.06 -33.02 -24.63
N LEU A 54 -6.63 -34.22 -24.80
CA LEU A 54 -7.61 -34.79 -23.87
C LEU A 54 -7.10 -34.85 -22.43
N ASN A 55 -5.81 -35.16 -22.23
CA ASN A 55 -5.21 -35.17 -20.88
C ASN A 55 -5.22 -33.78 -20.23
N ARG A 56 -4.91 -32.72 -20.99
CA ARG A 56 -4.92 -31.33 -20.50
C ARG A 56 -6.35 -30.85 -20.25
N LEU A 57 -7.28 -31.18 -21.12
CA LEU A 57 -8.69 -30.85 -20.92
C LEU A 57 -9.26 -31.60 -19.69
N PHE A 58 -8.88 -32.87 -19.50
CA PHE A 58 -9.27 -33.62 -18.31
C PHE A 58 -8.67 -33.03 -17.02
N GLU A 59 -7.38 -32.68 -17.04
CA GLU A 59 -6.73 -31.93 -15.94
C GLU A 59 -7.46 -30.63 -15.64
N TYR A 60 -7.86 -29.88 -16.68
CA TYR A 60 -8.63 -28.65 -16.54
C TYR A 60 -9.97 -28.87 -15.84
N VAL A 61 -10.74 -29.89 -16.23
CA VAL A 61 -12.05 -30.21 -15.63
C VAL A 61 -11.95 -30.71 -14.19
N GLN A 62 -10.87 -31.42 -13.84
CA GLN A 62 -10.69 -31.99 -12.50
C GLN A 62 -10.20 -30.97 -11.46
N GLN A 63 -9.53 -29.90 -11.87
CA GLN A 63 -9.12 -28.81 -10.98
C GLN A 63 -10.23 -27.76 -10.82
N SER A 64 -10.18 -27.03 -9.70
CA SER A 64 -11.03 -25.86 -9.50
C SER A 64 -10.69 -24.73 -10.47
N LYS A 65 -11.72 -23.98 -10.87
CA LYS A 65 -11.59 -22.78 -11.70
C LYS A 65 -11.29 -21.53 -10.88
N GLY A 66 -11.56 -21.58 -9.57
CA GLY A 66 -11.24 -20.52 -8.62
C GLY A 66 -10.05 -20.89 -7.74
N CYS A 67 -9.79 -20.06 -6.74
CA CYS A 67 -8.73 -20.27 -5.78
C CYS A 67 -9.19 -19.90 -4.36
N SER A 68 -8.33 -20.11 -3.36
CA SER A 68 -8.63 -19.82 -1.95
C SER A 68 -9.02 -18.37 -1.66
N TYR A 69 -8.67 -17.44 -2.57
CA TYR A 69 -8.91 -16.01 -2.41
C TYR A 69 -10.30 -15.57 -2.89
N CYS A 70 -10.94 -16.33 -3.77
CA CYS A 70 -12.22 -15.96 -4.38
C CYS A 70 -13.35 -16.95 -4.10
N LEU A 71 -13.02 -18.14 -3.59
CA LEU A 71 -13.98 -19.16 -3.19
C LEU A 71 -14.02 -19.27 -1.67
N GLU A 72 -15.22 -19.26 -1.09
CA GLU A 72 -15.47 -19.45 0.35
C GLU A 72 -15.54 -20.95 0.72
N GLU A 73 -14.74 -21.79 0.08
CA GLU A 73 -14.75 -23.25 0.29
C GLU A 73 -13.46 -23.71 0.96
N GLU A 74 -13.57 -24.50 2.03
CA GLU A 74 -12.43 -24.90 2.85
C GLU A 74 -11.52 -25.97 2.21
N ASN A 75 -11.85 -26.49 1.01
CA ASN A 75 -11.04 -27.51 0.32
C ASN A 75 -11.13 -27.39 -1.20
N VAL A 76 -10.68 -26.25 -1.72
CA VAL A 76 -10.63 -26.04 -3.17
C VAL A 76 -9.50 -26.89 -3.77
N ASN A 77 -9.81 -27.79 -4.71
CA ASN A 77 -8.80 -28.57 -5.46
C ASN A 77 -8.06 -27.67 -6.47
N VAL A 78 -7.09 -26.88 -5.99
CA VAL A 78 -6.34 -25.91 -6.80
C VAL A 78 -4.94 -26.43 -7.07
N ILE A 79 -4.50 -26.37 -8.34
CA ILE A 79 -3.11 -26.72 -8.71
C ILE A 79 -2.13 -25.60 -8.35
N LEU A 80 -2.50 -24.34 -8.62
CA LEU A 80 -1.68 -23.16 -8.33
C LEU A 80 -2.49 -22.09 -7.59
N ASP A 81 -2.31 -22.00 -6.27
CA ASP A 81 -3.14 -21.12 -5.45
C ASP A 81 -2.92 -19.63 -5.74
N GLY A 82 -4.02 -18.88 -5.83
CA GLY A 82 -4.04 -17.49 -6.27
C GLY A 82 -4.03 -17.26 -7.78
N TYR A 83 -4.19 -18.31 -8.59
CA TYR A 83 -4.31 -18.23 -10.05
C TYR A 83 -5.54 -19.00 -10.53
N HIS A 84 -6.10 -18.58 -11.66
CA HIS A 84 -7.22 -19.24 -12.32
C HIS A 84 -6.74 -19.89 -13.62
N PRO A 85 -7.04 -21.18 -13.84
CA PRO A 85 -6.69 -21.86 -15.07
C PRO A 85 -7.59 -21.39 -16.22
N LYS A 86 -7.01 -21.29 -17.41
CA LYS A 86 -7.71 -20.95 -18.67
C LYS A 86 -7.19 -21.85 -19.79
N LEU A 87 -8.11 -22.29 -20.64
CA LEU A 87 -7.73 -23.04 -21.84
C LEU A 87 -7.18 -22.06 -22.88
N VAL A 88 -6.11 -22.46 -23.55
CA VAL A 88 -5.49 -21.70 -24.63
C VAL A 88 -5.03 -22.64 -25.75
N ILE A 89 -5.03 -22.16 -26.99
CA ILE A 89 -4.46 -22.89 -28.12
C ILE A 89 -2.96 -22.58 -28.19
N LYS A 90 -2.12 -23.61 -28.09
CA LYS A 90 -0.67 -23.52 -28.31
C LYS A 90 -0.29 -24.40 -29.49
N GLY A 91 -0.12 -23.77 -30.65
CA GLY A 91 0.20 -24.47 -31.89
C GLY A 91 -0.92 -25.42 -32.31
N GLN A 92 -0.66 -26.74 -32.27
CA GLN A 92 -1.61 -27.79 -32.66
C GLN A 92 -2.26 -28.51 -31.47
N SER A 93 -2.24 -27.90 -30.28
CA SER A 93 -2.78 -28.48 -29.05
C SER A 93 -3.42 -27.42 -28.17
N ILE A 94 -4.44 -27.81 -27.42
CA ILE A 94 -5.01 -27.05 -26.31
C ILE A 94 -4.17 -27.32 -25.05
N ASP A 95 -3.83 -26.26 -24.33
CA ASP A 95 -3.07 -26.28 -23.08
C ASP A 95 -3.75 -25.43 -22.00
N ILE A 96 -3.23 -25.48 -20.78
CA ILE A 96 -3.72 -24.68 -19.65
C ILE A 96 -2.73 -23.56 -19.37
N GLU A 97 -3.21 -22.32 -19.32
CA GLU A 97 -2.48 -21.18 -18.79
C GLU A 97 -3.11 -20.67 -17.49
N TYR A 98 -2.27 -20.10 -16.63
CA TYR A 98 -2.70 -19.59 -15.33
C TYR A 98 -2.67 -18.07 -15.34
N SER A 99 -3.83 -17.46 -15.13
CA SER A 99 -3.96 -16.02 -14.97
C SER A 99 -4.07 -15.66 -13.48
N PRO A 100 -3.42 -14.59 -13.00
CA PRO A 100 -3.51 -14.21 -11.59
C PRO A 100 -4.96 -13.93 -11.17
N CYS A 101 -5.33 -14.38 -9.97
CA CYS A 101 -6.66 -14.10 -9.41
C CYS A 101 -6.82 -12.59 -9.16
N PRO A 102 -7.89 -11.94 -9.69
CA PRO A 102 -8.12 -10.52 -9.46
C PRO A 102 -8.28 -10.15 -7.97
N VAL A 103 -8.86 -11.05 -7.17
CA VAL A 103 -9.06 -10.83 -5.72
C VAL A 103 -7.71 -10.83 -5.00
N LYS A 104 -6.85 -11.82 -5.28
CA LYS A 104 -5.49 -11.87 -4.75
C LYS A 104 -4.68 -10.64 -5.15
N LEU A 105 -4.69 -10.27 -6.42
CA LEU A 105 -4.00 -9.06 -6.90
C LEU A 105 -4.43 -7.80 -6.14
N ARG A 106 -5.73 -7.67 -5.85
CA ARG A 106 -6.26 -6.54 -5.05
C ARG A 106 -5.75 -6.59 -3.62
N LEU A 107 -5.75 -7.76 -2.98
CA LEU A 107 -5.27 -7.95 -1.60
C LEU A 107 -3.76 -7.70 -1.48
N ASP A 108 -2.97 -8.22 -2.42
CA ASP A 108 -1.52 -8.00 -2.46
C ASP A 108 -1.20 -6.52 -2.66
N ARG A 109 -1.93 -5.83 -3.54
CA ARG A 109 -1.82 -4.38 -3.71
C ARG A 109 -2.14 -3.63 -2.42
N GLN A 110 -3.21 -4.00 -1.72
CA GLN A 110 -3.57 -3.38 -0.43
C GLN A 110 -2.49 -3.59 0.63
N LYS A 111 -1.95 -4.81 0.75
CA LYS A 111 -0.85 -5.11 1.69
C LYS A 111 0.41 -4.29 1.36
N LYS A 112 0.81 -4.24 0.09
CA LYS A 112 1.95 -3.44 -0.35
C LYS A 112 1.76 -1.96 -0.03
N GLN A 113 0.56 -1.41 -0.25
CA GLN A 113 0.23 -0.03 0.11
C GLN A 113 0.37 0.22 1.63
N GLN A 114 -0.11 -0.72 2.46
CA GLN A 114 0.04 -0.65 3.91
C GLN A 114 1.52 -0.72 4.34
N GLU A 115 2.34 -1.55 3.70
CA GLU A 115 3.78 -1.65 4.01
C GLU A 115 4.56 -0.37 3.66
N LEU A 116 4.11 0.35 2.62
CA LEU A 116 4.67 1.64 2.22
C LEU A 116 4.26 2.79 3.16
N MET A 117 3.15 2.63 3.88
CA MET A 117 2.68 3.57 4.90
C MET A 117 3.10 3.09 6.28
N LYS A 118 4.26 3.54 6.73
CA LYS A 118 4.68 3.26 8.10
C LYS A 118 4.09 4.32 9.02
N SER A 119 3.65 3.89 10.19
CA SER A 119 3.18 4.80 11.24
C SER A 119 3.86 4.51 12.56
N MET A 120 4.23 5.54 13.29
CA MET A 120 4.71 5.45 14.66
C MET A 120 3.70 6.10 15.60
N TYR A 121 3.20 5.30 16.55
CA TYR A 121 2.26 5.73 17.61
C TYR A 121 0.93 6.29 17.10
N ILE A 122 0.52 5.87 15.89
CA ILE A 122 -0.78 6.20 15.31
C ILE A 122 -1.51 4.88 15.04
N PRO A 123 -2.78 4.76 15.46
CA PRO A 123 -3.52 3.53 15.26
C PRO A 123 -3.86 3.33 13.77
N GLN A 124 -3.80 2.07 13.32
CA GLN A 124 -3.92 1.66 11.91
C GLN A 124 -5.25 2.05 11.27
N ASN A 125 -6.33 2.19 12.06
CA ASN A 125 -7.64 2.63 11.57
C ASN A 125 -7.63 4.07 11.03
N VAL A 126 -6.75 4.94 11.55
CA VAL A 126 -6.60 6.31 11.06
C VAL A 126 -5.92 6.33 9.68
N LEU A 127 -5.12 5.32 9.35
CA LEU A 127 -4.40 5.22 8.08
C LEU A 127 -5.29 4.82 6.90
N GLN A 128 -6.52 4.34 7.15
CA GLN A 128 -7.49 4.01 6.10
C GLN A 128 -8.24 5.24 5.57
N ALA A 129 -7.90 6.43 6.05
CA ALA A 129 -8.49 7.69 5.59
C ALA A 129 -8.28 7.89 4.09
N THR A 130 -9.35 8.20 3.36
CA THR A 130 -9.25 8.59 1.94
C THR A 130 -9.76 10.01 1.71
N PHE A 131 -9.35 10.63 0.61
CA PHE A 131 -9.91 11.92 0.19
C PHE A 131 -11.41 11.84 -0.15
N ALA A 132 -11.94 10.65 -0.47
CA ALA A 132 -13.37 10.47 -0.72
C ALA A 132 -14.20 10.67 0.56
N ASP A 133 -13.61 10.41 1.72
CA ASP A 133 -14.25 10.60 3.03
C ASP A 133 -14.16 12.06 3.52
N LEU A 134 -13.40 12.92 2.84
CA LEU A 134 -13.27 14.33 3.19
C LEU A 134 -14.43 15.15 2.65
N ASN A 135 -15.19 15.77 3.56
CA ASN A 135 -16.05 16.89 3.19
C ASN A 135 -15.16 18.06 2.70
N VAL A 136 -15.44 18.52 1.48
CA VAL A 136 -14.70 19.55 0.72
C VAL A 136 -14.94 20.96 1.28
N VAL A 137 -16.07 21.20 1.94
CA VAL A 137 -16.42 22.54 2.46
C VAL A 137 -15.40 22.96 3.53
N GLY A 138 -14.75 24.11 3.31
CA GLY A 138 -13.69 24.65 4.18
C GLY A 138 -12.31 23.99 4.01
N ARG A 139 -12.14 23.09 3.03
CA ARG A 139 -10.89 22.34 2.80
C ARG A 139 -10.34 22.45 1.39
N GLN A 140 -10.90 23.33 0.57
CA GLN A 140 -10.55 23.49 -0.84
C GLN A 140 -9.06 23.85 -1.03
N GLU A 141 -8.55 24.77 -0.22
CA GLU A 141 -7.14 25.18 -0.29
C GLU A 141 -6.20 24.00 0.00
N VAL A 142 -6.47 23.24 1.05
CA VAL A 142 -5.67 22.06 1.40
C VAL A 142 -5.70 21.03 0.27
N ILE A 143 -6.88 20.73 -0.28
CA ILE A 143 -7.01 19.76 -1.38
C ILE A 143 -6.22 20.23 -2.62
N GLN A 144 -6.32 21.52 -2.96
CA GLN A 144 -5.59 22.10 -4.08
C GLN A 144 -4.07 21.99 -3.87
N LYS A 145 -3.59 22.37 -2.69
CA LYS A 145 -2.16 22.34 -2.33
C LYS A 145 -1.61 20.91 -2.30
N VAL A 146 -2.38 19.95 -1.81
CA VAL A 146 -2.02 18.53 -1.87
C VAL A 146 -1.93 18.06 -3.33
N GLY A 147 -2.90 18.42 -4.17
CA GLY A 147 -2.87 18.08 -5.60
C GLY A 147 -1.61 18.63 -6.29
N GLN A 148 -1.25 19.88 -6.00
CA GLN A 148 -0.02 20.50 -6.51
C GLN A 148 1.24 19.77 -6.04
N PHE A 149 1.29 19.39 -4.76
CA PHE A 149 2.41 18.61 -4.21
C PHE A 149 2.55 17.25 -4.90
N LEU A 150 1.44 16.52 -5.06
CA LEU A 150 1.46 15.19 -5.68
C LEU A 150 1.95 15.28 -7.13
N GLN A 151 1.48 16.27 -7.89
CA GLN A 151 1.95 16.51 -9.25
C GLN A 151 3.45 16.85 -9.28
N SER A 152 3.91 17.78 -8.44
CA SER A 152 5.34 18.15 -8.43
C SER A 152 6.24 16.97 -8.02
N TYR A 153 5.77 16.14 -7.10
CA TYR A 153 6.50 14.99 -6.62
C TYR A 153 6.57 13.87 -7.66
N ASP A 154 5.49 13.64 -8.43
CA ASP A 154 5.52 12.72 -9.58
C ASP A 154 6.57 13.13 -10.63
N GLU A 155 6.69 14.44 -10.90
CA GLU A 155 7.59 14.96 -11.94
C GLU A 155 9.06 15.04 -11.51
N THR A 156 9.32 15.43 -10.25
CA THR A 156 10.67 15.81 -9.80
C THR A 156 11.19 14.99 -8.62
N GLY A 157 10.35 14.18 -7.98
CA GLY A 157 10.65 13.52 -6.70
C GLY A 157 10.85 14.51 -5.54
N LYS A 158 10.49 15.78 -5.75
CA LYS A 158 10.67 16.88 -4.79
C LYS A 158 9.37 17.66 -4.67
N GLY A 159 9.22 18.36 -3.55
CA GLY A 159 8.05 19.17 -3.29
C GLY A 159 8.07 19.75 -1.88
N LYS A 160 7.41 20.88 -1.71
CA LYS A 160 7.20 21.47 -0.39
C LYS A 160 5.99 20.81 0.25
N GLY A 161 6.13 20.36 1.50
CA GLY A 161 5.02 19.78 2.25
C GLY A 161 4.04 20.84 2.73
N LEU A 162 3.09 20.42 3.58
CA LEU A 162 2.09 21.32 4.17
C LEU A 162 2.19 21.33 5.69
N TYR A 163 2.05 22.51 6.28
CA TYR A 163 1.89 22.73 7.71
C TYR A 163 0.41 23.00 7.98
N LEU A 164 -0.30 21.94 8.36
CA LEU A 164 -1.73 22.00 8.63
C LEU A 164 -1.96 22.48 10.06
N HIS A 165 -2.57 23.65 10.23
CA HIS A 165 -2.90 24.16 11.56
C HIS A 165 -4.38 24.50 11.71
N GLY A 166 -4.89 24.46 12.93
CA GLY A 166 -6.29 24.75 13.20
C GLY A 166 -6.75 24.16 14.52
N LYS A 167 -8.02 24.38 14.87
CA LYS A 167 -8.59 23.95 16.15
C LYS A 167 -8.56 22.43 16.34
N PHE A 168 -8.81 21.98 17.58
CA PHE A 168 -8.92 20.56 17.90
C PHE A 168 -10.07 19.90 17.11
N GLY A 169 -9.82 18.69 16.62
CA GLY A 169 -10.86 17.86 16.00
C GLY A 169 -11.32 18.26 14.60
N VAL A 170 -10.67 19.24 13.95
CA VAL A 170 -11.01 19.68 12.58
C VAL A 170 -10.50 18.74 11.48
N GLY A 171 -9.77 17.68 11.83
CA GLY A 171 -9.36 16.60 10.93
C GLY A 171 -7.93 16.67 10.38
N LYS A 172 -7.00 17.37 11.04
CA LYS A 172 -5.61 17.52 10.56
C LYS A 172 -4.88 16.18 10.36
N THR A 173 -4.88 15.32 11.38
CA THR A 173 -4.30 13.97 11.33
C THR A 173 -4.94 13.13 10.22
N PHE A 174 -6.27 13.26 10.05
CA PHE A 174 -7.00 12.55 8.99
C PHE A 174 -6.54 12.97 7.60
N ILE A 175 -6.30 14.27 7.38
CA ILE A 175 -5.76 14.77 6.10
C ILE A 175 -4.35 14.23 5.87
N LEU A 176 -3.47 14.24 6.87
CA LEU A 176 -2.13 13.65 6.72
C LEU A 176 -2.21 12.17 6.34
N ALA A 177 -3.08 11.40 7.00
CA ALA A 177 -3.31 10.00 6.66
C ALA A 177 -3.87 9.82 5.23
N ALA A 178 -4.80 10.68 4.80
CA ALA A 178 -5.32 10.66 3.43
C ALA A 178 -4.24 10.98 2.38
N ILE A 179 -3.34 11.93 2.66
CA ILE A 179 -2.17 12.20 1.81
C ILE A 179 -1.27 10.96 1.73
N ALA A 180 -0.96 10.34 2.87
CA ALA A 180 -0.13 9.14 2.92
C ALA A 180 -0.76 7.97 2.13
N GLN A 181 -2.09 7.83 2.20
CA GLN A 181 -2.82 6.83 1.42
C GLN A 181 -2.73 7.06 -0.09
N GLN A 182 -2.82 8.31 -0.55
CA GLN A 182 -2.63 8.64 -1.97
C GLN A 182 -1.20 8.39 -2.44
N LEU A 183 -0.21 8.70 -1.60
CA LEU A 183 1.19 8.41 -1.88
C LEU A 183 1.44 6.91 -2.00
N ALA A 184 0.84 6.10 -1.13
CA ALA A 184 0.94 4.65 -1.18
C ALA A 184 0.31 4.06 -2.46
N VAL A 185 -0.81 4.61 -2.92
CA VAL A 185 -1.42 4.24 -4.21
C VAL A 185 -0.46 4.47 -5.38
N LYS A 186 0.36 5.52 -5.29
CA LYS A 186 1.43 5.84 -6.25
C LYS A 186 2.76 5.13 -5.97
N GLU A 187 2.77 4.18 -5.03
CA GLU A 187 3.95 3.43 -4.58
C GLU A 187 5.07 4.27 -3.94
N TYR A 188 4.73 5.45 -3.40
CA TYR A 188 5.68 6.28 -2.66
C TYR A 188 5.61 6.00 -1.16
N PRO A 189 6.73 5.54 -0.55
CA PRO A 189 6.76 5.27 0.88
C PRO A 189 6.68 6.56 1.68
N SER A 190 5.89 6.53 2.74
CA SER A 190 5.72 7.65 3.67
C SER A 190 5.73 7.16 5.12
N LEU A 191 6.18 8.03 6.02
CA LEU A 191 6.20 7.77 7.45
C LEU A 191 5.39 8.84 8.18
N LEU A 192 4.36 8.41 8.89
CA LEU A 192 3.54 9.26 9.76
C LEU A 192 3.93 9.04 11.23
N VAL A 193 4.30 10.10 11.93
CA VAL A 193 4.79 10.03 13.31
C VAL A 193 3.95 10.94 14.19
N TYR A 194 3.36 10.40 15.25
CA TYR A 194 2.76 11.23 16.29
C TYR A 194 3.85 11.75 17.22
N VAL A 195 4.12 13.05 17.13
CA VAL A 195 5.29 13.71 17.74
C VAL A 195 5.34 13.55 19.27
N PRO A 196 4.22 13.73 20.02
CA PRO A 196 4.27 13.65 21.48
C PRO A 196 4.76 12.30 22.02
N GLU A 197 4.28 11.19 21.43
CA GLU A 197 4.68 9.85 21.85
C GLU A 197 6.11 9.51 21.43
N PHE A 198 6.48 9.93 20.21
CA PHE A 198 7.85 9.77 19.72
C PHE A 198 8.86 10.47 20.64
N VAL A 199 8.58 11.71 21.02
CA VAL A 199 9.41 12.47 21.97
C VAL A 199 9.48 11.77 23.33
N ARG A 200 8.34 11.27 23.84
CA ARG A 200 8.28 10.59 25.14
C ARG A 200 9.13 9.32 25.13
N GLU A 201 9.05 8.52 24.08
CA GLU A 201 9.86 7.31 23.97
C GLU A 201 11.35 7.60 23.80
N LEU A 202 11.70 8.60 23.00
CA LEU A 202 13.10 9.00 22.82
C LEU A 202 13.74 9.45 24.13
N LYS A 203 13.01 10.21 24.96
CA LYS A 203 13.49 10.62 26.30
C LYS A 203 13.77 9.41 27.20
N ASN A 204 12.97 8.35 27.08
CA ASN A 204 13.13 7.13 27.89
C ASN A 204 14.24 6.21 27.36
N SER A 205 14.62 6.33 26.08
CA SER A 205 15.58 5.47 25.38
C SER A 205 16.95 6.12 25.15
N LEU A 206 17.25 7.24 25.82
CA LEU A 206 18.51 7.99 25.70
C LEU A 206 19.79 7.15 25.96
N ALA A 207 19.67 5.97 26.56
CA ALA A 207 20.80 5.08 26.86
C ALA A 207 20.98 3.93 25.84
N ASP A 208 20.08 3.77 24.87
CA ASP A 208 20.03 2.58 24.01
C ASP A 208 20.35 2.90 22.54
N HIS A 209 21.06 1.97 21.86
CA HIS A 209 21.34 2.04 20.41
C HIS A 209 20.09 2.10 19.52
N THR A 210 18.92 1.73 20.05
CA THR A 210 17.65 1.77 19.32
C THR A 210 17.16 3.18 18.99
N LEU A 211 17.66 4.19 19.72
CA LEU A 211 17.32 5.59 19.50
C LEU A 211 17.88 6.11 18.18
N GLU A 212 19.14 5.80 17.87
CA GLU A 212 19.80 6.24 16.64
C GLU A 212 19.13 5.67 15.39
N GLU A 213 18.74 4.39 15.43
CA GLU A 213 18.03 3.72 14.33
C GLU A 213 16.69 4.40 14.02
N LYS A 214 15.90 4.70 15.06
CA LYS A 214 14.61 5.39 14.90
C LYS A 214 14.78 6.81 14.38
N LEU A 215 15.76 7.54 14.89
CA LEU A 215 16.08 8.87 14.38
C LEU A 215 16.52 8.84 12.92
N ASN A 216 17.36 7.87 12.54
CA ASN A 216 17.84 7.73 11.17
C ASN A 216 16.69 7.40 10.23
N MET A 217 15.77 6.50 10.63
CA MET A 217 14.56 6.21 9.87
C MET A 217 13.68 7.45 9.66
N VAL A 218 13.46 8.27 10.70
CA VAL A 218 12.67 9.51 10.59
C VAL A 218 13.38 10.56 9.71
N LYS A 219 14.72 10.63 9.77
CA LYS A 219 15.51 11.55 8.95
C LYS A 219 15.48 11.18 7.46
N SER A 220 15.72 9.92 7.13
CA SER A 220 15.98 9.46 5.75
C SER A 220 14.75 8.98 4.99
N THR A 221 13.59 8.83 5.65
CA THR A 221 12.36 8.42 4.96
C THR A 221 12.01 9.40 3.83
N PRO A 222 11.58 8.94 2.64
CA PRO A 222 11.34 9.83 1.50
C PRO A 222 10.34 10.93 1.81
N ILE A 223 9.20 10.57 2.41
CA ILE A 223 8.17 11.53 2.83
C ILE A 223 7.88 11.34 4.32
N LEU A 224 8.06 12.41 5.09
CA LEU A 224 7.82 12.42 6.53
C LEU A 224 6.58 13.28 6.83
N MET A 225 5.74 12.80 7.75
CA MET A 225 4.59 13.52 8.26
C MET A 225 4.64 13.52 9.78
N LEU A 226 4.79 14.71 10.36
CA LEU A 226 4.87 14.93 11.80
C LEU A 226 3.52 15.42 12.32
N ASP A 227 2.81 14.56 13.03
CA ASP A 227 1.48 14.85 13.56
C ASP A 227 1.54 15.45 14.97
N ASP A 228 0.74 16.49 15.19
CA ASP A 228 0.51 17.21 16.43
C ASP A 228 1.76 17.84 17.07
N ILE A 229 2.59 18.50 16.24
CA ILE A 229 3.76 19.23 16.72
C ILE A 229 3.34 20.39 17.64
N GLY A 230 4.00 20.50 18.79
CA GLY A 230 3.73 21.49 19.83
C GLY A 230 2.84 20.99 20.96
N ALA A 231 2.24 19.79 20.88
CA ALA A 231 1.48 19.20 22.00
C ALA A 231 2.40 18.56 23.07
N GLU A 232 3.68 18.36 22.76
CA GLU A 232 4.70 17.81 23.65
C GLU A 232 5.23 18.81 24.68
N SER A 233 5.77 18.30 25.79
CA SER A 233 6.59 19.10 26.70
C SER A 233 7.91 19.50 26.03
N MET A 234 7.94 20.73 25.50
CA MET A 234 9.10 21.30 24.82
C MET A 234 10.26 21.52 25.79
N THR A 235 11.24 20.62 25.75
CA THR A 235 12.56 20.85 26.35
C THR A 235 13.51 21.39 25.28
N SER A 236 14.55 22.12 25.68
CA SER A 236 15.58 22.60 24.74
C SER A 236 16.21 21.44 23.97
N TRP A 237 16.32 20.25 24.58
CA TRP A 237 16.75 19.01 23.92
C TRP A 237 15.83 18.59 22.75
N VAL A 238 14.50 18.57 22.96
CA VAL A 238 13.54 18.22 21.90
C VAL A 238 13.60 19.23 20.75
N ARG A 239 13.70 20.51 21.09
CA ARG A 239 13.75 21.57 20.08
C ARG A 239 15.05 21.52 19.27
N ASP A 240 16.19 21.48 19.95
CA ASP A 240 17.50 21.72 19.33
C ASP A 240 18.12 20.43 18.78
N GLU A 241 18.13 19.36 19.58
CA GLU A 241 18.81 18.10 19.22
C GLU A 241 17.92 17.17 18.40
N LEU A 242 16.63 17.07 18.74
CA LEU A 242 15.71 16.20 18.02
C LEU A 242 15.16 16.86 16.75
N LEU A 243 14.26 17.84 16.92
CA LEU A 243 13.60 18.50 15.79
C LEU A 243 14.62 19.27 14.94
N GLY A 244 15.54 19.99 15.58
CA GLY A 244 16.57 20.73 14.89
C GLY A 244 17.41 19.86 13.94
N THR A 245 17.84 18.68 14.38
CA THR A 245 18.66 17.77 13.57
C THR A 245 17.85 17.10 12.46
N ILE A 246 16.61 16.67 12.75
CA ILE A 246 15.73 16.06 11.74
C ILE A 246 15.46 17.06 10.61
N LEU A 247 15.03 18.27 10.96
CA LEU A 247 14.67 19.27 9.96
C LEU A 247 15.89 19.76 9.17
N GLN A 248 17.05 19.90 9.81
CA GLN A 248 18.29 20.27 9.12
C GLN A 248 18.68 19.25 8.05
N TYR A 249 18.63 17.96 8.37
CA TYR A 249 18.95 16.89 7.42
C TYR A 249 17.98 16.91 6.23
N ARG A 250 16.67 16.98 6.52
CA ARG A 250 15.64 16.96 5.49
C ARG A 250 15.68 18.18 4.57
N MET A 251 16.09 19.34 5.07
CA MET A 251 16.35 20.51 4.23
C MET A 251 17.53 20.31 3.28
N ALA A 252 18.63 19.74 3.79
CA ALA A 252 19.83 19.49 2.99
C ALA A 252 19.55 18.48 1.86
N GLU A 253 18.83 17.41 2.18
CA GLU A 253 18.44 16.35 1.24
C GLU A 253 17.16 16.68 0.44
N GLN A 254 16.54 17.83 0.69
CA GLN A 254 15.30 18.29 0.04
C GLN A 254 14.14 17.28 0.15
N LEU A 255 14.03 16.60 1.29
CA LEU A 255 13.01 15.58 1.53
C LEU A 255 11.69 16.22 2.01
N PRO A 256 10.56 15.99 1.32
CA PRO A 256 9.28 16.59 1.70
C PRO A 256 8.84 16.27 3.12
N THR A 257 8.38 17.27 3.85
CA THR A 257 7.96 17.11 5.25
C THR A 257 6.63 17.80 5.49
N PHE A 258 5.65 17.05 5.98
CA PHE A 258 4.35 17.56 6.38
C PHE A 258 4.28 17.69 7.90
N PHE A 259 3.46 18.61 8.35
CA PHE A 259 3.24 18.88 9.76
C PHE A 259 1.74 19.04 10.03
N SER A 260 1.30 18.64 11.21
CA SER A 260 0.04 19.12 11.77
C SER A 260 0.28 19.74 13.14
N SER A 261 -0.46 20.80 13.48
CA SER A 261 -0.39 21.45 14.79
C SER A 261 -1.72 22.06 15.21
N ASN A 262 -1.95 22.18 16.51
CA ASN A 262 -3.04 23.02 17.02
C ASN A 262 -2.68 24.52 17.05
N PHE A 263 -1.40 24.85 16.83
CA PHE A 263 -0.88 26.20 16.84
C PHE A 263 -0.68 26.71 15.41
N SER A 264 -0.95 27.99 15.18
CA SER A 264 -0.43 28.70 14.01
C SER A 264 1.10 28.79 14.06
N PRO A 265 1.79 29.11 12.95
CA PRO A 265 3.25 29.27 12.95
C PRO A 265 3.75 30.28 14.00
N ASN A 266 3.01 31.36 14.23
CA ASN A 266 3.37 32.38 15.22
C ASN A 266 3.20 31.87 16.65
N GLU A 267 2.10 31.17 16.93
CA GLU A 267 1.86 30.57 18.24
C GLU A 267 2.88 29.46 18.53
N LEU A 268 3.23 28.64 17.54
CA LEU A 268 4.24 27.59 17.68
C LEU A 268 5.63 28.19 17.93
N LYS A 269 5.99 29.28 17.23
CA LYS A 269 7.22 30.04 17.50
C LYS A 269 7.28 30.52 18.95
N HIS A 270 6.18 31.10 19.44
CA HIS A 270 6.08 31.56 20.82
C HIS A 270 6.21 30.39 21.80
N HIS A 271 5.55 29.27 21.52
CA HIS A 271 5.66 28.04 22.30
C HIS A 271 7.11 27.52 22.39
N PHE A 272 7.89 27.61 21.30
CA PHE A 272 9.30 27.19 21.27
C PHE A 272 10.28 28.17 21.95
N THR A 273 9.83 29.37 22.28
CA THR A 273 10.69 30.44 22.83
C THR A 273 11.01 30.21 24.31
N TYR A 274 10.09 29.60 25.06
CA TYR A 274 10.26 29.39 26.50
C TYR A 274 10.83 28.01 26.78
N SER A 275 11.97 27.95 27.46
CA SER A 275 12.47 26.69 28.02
C SER A 275 11.73 26.35 29.32
N GLN A 276 11.80 25.09 29.75
CA GLN A 276 11.29 24.66 31.07
C GLN A 276 11.94 25.42 32.25
N ARG A 277 13.09 26.08 32.02
CA ARG A 277 13.80 26.89 33.02
C ARG A 277 13.42 28.38 32.97
N GLY A 278 12.48 28.77 32.11
CA GLY A 278 12.04 30.16 31.96
C GLY A 278 13.00 31.05 31.15
N GLU A 279 14.03 30.46 30.54
CA GLU A 279 14.96 31.18 29.67
C GLU A 279 14.28 31.49 28.33
N LYS A 280 14.48 32.72 27.84
CA LYS A 280 13.92 33.20 26.58
C LYS A 280 14.90 32.92 25.44
N GLU A 281 14.62 31.91 24.63
CA GLU A 281 15.50 31.44 23.55
C GLU A 281 14.97 31.81 22.15
N GLU A 282 14.63 33.09 21.94
CA GLU A 282 13.95 33.59 20.73
C GLU A 282 14.67 33.23 19.42
N VAL A 283 15.99 33.38 19.38
CA VAL A 283 16.80 33.12 18.18
C VAL A 283 16.74 31.64 17.78
N LYS A 284 16.76 30.74 18.76
CA LYS A 284 16.69 29.30 18.49
C LYS A 284 15.30 28.88 18.03
N ALA A 285 14.26 29.42 18.67
CA ALA A 285 12.87 29.22 18.26
C ALA A 285 12.62 29.72 16.84
N ALA A 286 13.10 30.92 16.51
CA ALA A 286 13.01 31.49 15.17
C ALA A 286 13.71 30.59 14.14
N ARG A 287 14.95 30.14 14.42
CA ARG A 287 15.67 29.23 13.53
C ARG A 287 14.90 27.94 13.26
N LEU A 288 14.29 27.33 14.28
CA LEU A 288 13.53 26.11 14.08
C LEU A 288 12.29 26.35 13.21
N MET A 289 11.58 27.46 13.45
CA MET A 289 10.41 27.82 12.65
C MET A 289 10.76 28.12 11.20
N GLU A 290 11.88 28.78 10.92
CA GLU A 290 12.37 28.99 9.54
C GLU A 290 12.58 27.65 8.81
N ARG A 291 13.09 26.63 9.51
CA ARG A 291 13.25 25.29 8.92
C ARG A 291 11.91 24.63 8.61
N ILE A 292 10.93 24.75 9.51
CA ILE A 292 9.56 24.24 9.30
C ILE A 292 8.93 24.93 8.09
N LEU A 293 9.00 26.26 8.03
CA LEU A 293 8.39 27.07 6.96
C LEU A 293 9.15 26.96 5.62
N TYR A 294 10.42 26.57 5.65
CA TYR A 294 11.14 26.18 4.43
C TYR A 294 10.60 24.86 3.87
N LEU A 295 10.42 23.84 4.73
CA LEU A 295 9.99 22.51 4.34
C LEU A 295 8.50 22.42 4.00
N ALA A 296 7.68 23.28 4.61
CA ALA A 296 6.23 23.20 4.53
C ALA A 296 5.55 24.56 4.39
N GLU A 297 4.48 24.61 3.59
CA GLU A 297 3.63 25.79 3.46
C GLU A 297 2.48 25.76 4.50
N PRO A 298 2.29 26.81 5.30
CA PRO A 298 1.21 26.85 6.29
C PRO A 298 -0.16 26.97 5.62
N VAL A 299 -1.09 26.11 6.03
CA VAL A 299 -2.48 26.14 5.59
C VAL A 299 -3.40 26.01 6.80
N LEU A 300 -4.34 26.95 6.94
CA LEU A 300 -5.35 26.94 7.99
C LEU A 300 -6.45 25.94 7.63
N LEU A 301 -6.72 25.01 8.55
CA LEU A 301 -7.82 24.07 8.44
C LEU A 301 -8.98 24.53 9.33
N GLU A 302 -10.02 25.02 8.68
CA GLU A 302 -11.28 25.40 9.33
C GLU A 302 -12.29 24.25 9.27
N GLY A 303 -13.18 24.21 10.26
CA GLY A 303 -14.25 23.24 10.31
C GLY A 303 -14.75 22.98 11.73
N GLU A 304 -15.84 22.23 11.81
CA GLU A 304 -16.38 21.76 13.07
C GLU A 304 -15.55 20.59 13.63
N ASN A 305 -15.58 20.43 14.95
CA ASN A 305 -14.95 19.31 15.61
C ASN A 305 -15.73 18.02 15.31
N ARG A 306 -15.05 17.05 14.68
CA ARG A 306 -15.66 15.79 14.23
C ARG A 306 -15.34 14.59 15.12
N ARG A 307 -14.77 14.79 16.31
CA ARG A 307 -14.46 13.68 17.23
C ARG A 307 -15.71 13.10 17.93
N HIS A 308 -16.84 13.79 17.82
CA HIS A 308 -18.12 13.43 18.47
C HIS A 308 -19.28 13.24 17.47
N LEU A 309 -18.97 13.19 16.17
CA LEU A 309 -19.92 12.90 15.09
C LEU A 309 -19.74 11.45 14.65
#